data_AF-A0A7S1G2P2-F1
#
_entry.id   AF-A0A7S1G2P2-F1
#
_cell.length_a   1.000
_cell.length_b   1.000
_cell.length_c   1.000
_cell.angle_alpha   90.00
_cell.angle_beta   90.00
_cell.angle_gamma   90.00
#
_symmetry.space_group_name_H-M   'P 1'
#
loop_
_entity.id
_entity.type
_entity.pdbx_description
1 polymer ?
#
loop_
_entity_poly.entity_id
_entity_poly.type
_entity_poly.pdbx_seq_one_letter_code
_entity_poly.pdbx_strand_id
1 'polypeptide(L)'
;DGGPIIGSPFHPLCVPGVTFGSTSSAEGSGLTDAMAGVEDYFTVQARDLNANEKQTWQEDDEIEIRLEVSVTELDEDGVPQAVVKTVYGNYTSIGDGLYACRYTATV
;
A
#
# COMPACT_ATOMS: atom_id res chain seq x y z
N ASP A 1 -29.21 22.13 37.88
CA ASP A 1 -29.12 22.77 36.55
C ASP A 1 -27.78 22.39 35.91
N GLY A 2 -27.76 21.25 35.20
CA GLY A 2 -26.55 20.68 34.60
C GLY A 2 -26.19 21.35 33.27
N GLY A 3 -25.70 22.58 33.32
CA GLY A 3 -25.17 23.26 32.13
C GLY A 3 -23.85 22.65 31.65
N PRO A 4 -23.60 22.59 30.32
CA PRO A 4 -22.33 22.10 29.79
C PRO A 4 -21.16 22.98 30.26
N ILE A 5 -20.05 22.33 30.62
CA ILE A 5 -18.81 23.01 31.03
C ILE A 5 -18.17 23.74 29.84
N ILE A 6 -17.47 24.83 30.15
CA ILE A 6 -16.72 25.63 29.17
C ILE A 6 -15.75 24.71 28.41
N GLY A 7 -15.88 24.64 27.09
CA GLY A 7 -15.07 23.77 26.21
C GLY A 7 -15.79 22.54 25.65
N SER A 8 -17.07 22.33 25.99
CA SER A 8 -17.90 21.27 25.42
C SER A 8 -18.64 21.72 24.14
N PRO A 9 -18.70 20.89 23.08
CA PRO A 9 -18.14 19.54 22.98
C PRO A 9 -16.62 19.55 22.78
N PHE A 10 -15.94 18.66 23.50
CA PHE A 10 -14.52 18.38 23.28
C PHE A 10 -14.38 17.51 22.03
N HIS A 11 -13.54 17.93 21.08
CA HIS A 11 -13.12 17.10 19.94
C HIS A 11 -11.76 16.49 20.28
N PRO A 12 -11.69 15.26 20.83
CA PRO A 12 -10.39 14.61 21.02
C PRO A 12 -9.76 14.36 19.65
N LEU A 13 -8.57 14.89 19.44
CA LEU A 13 -7.77 14.57 18.27
C LEU A 13 -7.28 13.12 18.42
N CYS A 14 -7.95 12.19 17.75
CA CYS A 14 -7.50 10.80 17.65
C CYS A 14 -6.40 10.76 16.58
N VAL A 15 -5.14 10.72 17.03
CA VAL A 15 -4.00 10.58 16.13
C VAL A 15 -3.84 9.09 15.80
N PRO A 16 -3.71 8.73 14.50
CA PRO A 16 -3.52 7.35 14.08
C PRO A 16 -2.19 6.78 14.61
N GLY A 17 -2.23 5.53 15.07
CA GLY A 17 -1.08 4.80 15.59
C GLY A 17 -0.12 4.28 14.50
N VAL A 18 0.67 3.25 14.86
CA VAL A 18 1.59 2.56 13.93
C VAL A 18 0.81 1.97 12.76
N THR A 19 1.38 2.07 11.55
CA THR A 19 0.78 1.53 10.33
C THR A 19 0.53 0.03 10.44
N PHE A 20 -0.67 -0.40 10.06
CA PHE A 20 -1.05 -1.81 10.03
C PHE A 20 -1.58 -2.19 8.65
N GLY A 21 -0.85 -3.08 7.97
CA GLY A 21 -1.11 -3.41 6.56
C GLY A 21 -2.49 -4.03 6.32
N SER A 22 -3.05 -4.77 7.28
CA SER A 22 -4.33 -5.48 7.08
C SER A 22 -5.57 -4.60 7.21
N THR A 23 -5.46 -3.41 7.82
CA THR A 23 -6.53 -2.39 7.85
C THR A 23 -6.36 -1.35 6.74
N SER A 24 -5.20 -1.35 6.07
CA SER A 24 -4.89 -0.50 4.93
C SER A 24 -5.55 -1.03 3.65
N SER A 25 -5.73 -0.16 2.66
CA SER A 25 -6.35 -0.53 1.38
C SER A 25 -5.51 -0.07 0.20
N ALA A 26 -5.58 -0.81 -0.91
CA ALA A 26 -4.93 -0.48 -2.16
C ALA A 26 -5.98 -0.37 -3.28
N GLU A 27 -5.85 0.65 -4.13
CA GLU A 27 -6.77 0.89 -5.26
C GLU A 27 -5.99 1.35 -6.49
N GLY A 28 -6.36 0.88 -7.68
CA GLY A 28 -5.74 1.26 -8.96
C GLY A 28 -5.78 0.15 -10.00
N SER A 29 -5.77 0.51 -11.28
CA SER A 29 -5.72 -0.47 -12.39
C SER A 29 -4.46 -1.32 -12.35
N GLY A 30 -3.34 -0.74 -11.89
CA GLY A 30 -2.10 -1.47 -11.66
C GLY A 30 -2.18 -2.57 -10.61
N LEU A 31 -3.34 -2.86 -9.99
CA LEU A 31 -3.52 -4.06 -9.18
C LEU A 31 -4.06 -5.26 -9.99
N THR A 32 -4.72 -5.01 -11.11
CA THR A 32 -5.41 -6.04 -11.92
C THR A 32 -4.84 -6.20 -13.32
N ASP A 33 -4.35 -5.12 -13.90
CA ASP A 33 -3.87 -5.06 -15.28
C ASP A 33 -2.50 -4.38 -15.28
N ALA A 34 -1.54 -4.97 -15.98
CA ALA A 34 -0.22 -4.38 -16.21
C ALA A 34 0.34 -4.88 -17.53
N MET A 35 0.98 -3.99 -18.29
CA MET A 35 1.68 -4.37 -19.51
C MET A 35 3.18 -4.47 -19.26
N ALA A 36 3.79 -5.57 -19.71
CA ALA A 36 5.21 -5.77 -19.58
C ALA A 36 6.01 -4.61 -20.22
N GLY A 37 7.00 -4.09 -19.49
CA GLY A 37 7.82 -2.97 -19.90
C GLY A 37 7.14 -1.60 -19.82
N VAL A 38 5.90 -1.52 -19.31
CA VAL A 38 5.19 -0.27 -19.05
C VAL A 38 5.07 -0.03 -17.56
N GLU A 39 5.35 1.20 -17.14
CA GLU A 39 5.14 1.64 -15.76
C GLU A 39 3.64 1.69 -15.47
N ASP A 40 3.22 0.98 -14.44
CA ASP A 40 1.86 1.04 -13.89
C ASP A 40 1.90 1.51 -12.44
N TYR A 41 0.75 1.96 -11.93
CA TYR A 41 0.64 2.50 -10.59
C TYR A 41 -0.69 2.19 -9.92
N PHE A 42 -0.64 2.18 -8.60
CA PHE A 42 -1.78 2.10 -7.71
C PHE A 42 -1.53 2.98 -6.49
N THR A 43 -2.58 3.25 -5.71
CA THR A 43 -2.50 4.04 -4.48
C THR A 43 -2.80 3.18 -3.28
N VAL A 44 -2.05 3.38 -2.19
CA VAL A 44 -2.28 2.73 -0.90
C VAL A 44 -2.69 3.78 0.12
N GLN A 45 -3.82 3.57 0.78
CA GLN A 45 -4.23 4.31 1.97
C GLN A 45 -3.73 3.57 3.20
N ALA A 46 -2.75 4.14 3.89
CA ALA A 46 -2.25 3.57 5.14
C ALA A 46 -3.24 3.86 6.29
N ARG A 47 -3.48 2.82 7.10
CA ARG A 47 -4.30 2.90 8.32
C ARG A 47 -3.57 2.27 9.52
N ASP A 48 -3.97 2.66 10.73
CA ASP A 48 -3.50 2.01 11.96
C ASP A 48 -4.29 0.74 12.29
N LEU A 49 -3.94 0.06 13.39
CA LEU A 49 -4.66 -1.14 13.88
C LEU A 49 -6.16 -0.91 14.13
N ASN A 50 -6.56 0.33 14.41
CA ASN A 50 -7.93 0.74 14.67
C ASN A 50 -8.65 1.23 13.40
N ALA A 51 -8.04 1.07 12.23
CA ALA A 51 -8.51 1.54 10.94
C ALA A 51 -8.67 3.07 10.85
N ASN A 52 -7.95 3.83 11.68
CA ASN A 52 -7.84 5.27 11.50
C ASN A 52 -6.90 5.56 10.32
N GLU A 53 -7.33 6.46 9.44
CA GLU A 53 -6.51 6.91 8.31
C GLU A 53 -5.31 7.71 8.82
N LYS A 54 -4.12 7.38 8.32
CA LYS A 54 -2.93 8.17 8.63
C LYS A 54 -3.07 9.55 8.00
N GLN A 55 -2.85 10.62 8.76
CA GLN A 55 -2.87 11.98 8.20
C GLN A 55 -1.49 12.48 7.80
N THR A 56 -0.43 11.84 8.31
CA THR A 56 0.96 12.17 7.99
C THR A 56 1.79 10.91 7.85
N TRP A 57 2.87 11.02 7.07
CA TRP A 57 3.99 10.08 7.12
C TRP A 57 4.56 10.06 8.55
N GLN A 58 4.92 8.87 9.02
CA GLN A 58 5.67 8.69 10.27
C GLN A 58 7.01 8.03 9.90
N GLU A 59 8.06 8.33 10.66
CA GLU A 59 9.41 7.80 10.41
C GLU A 59 9.49 6.27 10.45
N ASP A 60 8.54 5.62 11.11
CA ASP A 60 8.42 4.16 11.23
C ASP A 60 7.52 3.52 10.16
N ASP A 61 7.01 4.27 9.18
CA ASP A 61 6.24 3.71 8.08
C ASP A 61 7.16 3.04 7.06
N GLU A 62 7.22 1.70 7.09
CA GLU A 62 7.86 0.89 6.05
C GLU A 62 6.80 0.33 5.10
N ILE A 63 6.86 0.75 3.83
CA ILE A 63 6.02 0.20 2.76
C ILE A 63 6.89 -0.60 1.81
N GLU A 64 6.58 -1.88 1.66
CA GLU A 64 7.19 -2.74 0.64
C GLU A 64 6.15 -2.99 -0.47
N ILE A 65 6.53 -2.71 -1.72
CA ILE A 65 5.73 -3.10 -2.90
C ILE A 65 6.41 -4.30 -3.54
N ARG A 66 5.71 -5.44 -3.52
CA ARG A 66 6.17 -6.68 -4.12
C ARG A 66 5.11 -7.24 -5.05
N LEU A 67 5.46 -7.40 -6.32
CA LEU A 67 4.66 -8.11 -7.32
C LEU A 67 5.30 -9.47 -7.59
N GLU A 68 4.58 -10.55 -7.29
CA GLU A 68 4.99 -11.91 -7.63
C GLU A 68 4.27 -12.36 -8.90
N VAL A 69 5.03 -12.62 -9.95
CA VAL A 69 4.53 -13.14 -11.23
C VAL A 69 4.98 -14.58 -11.38
N SER A 70 4.04 -15.49 -11.60
CA SER A 70 4.36 -16.87 -11.99
C SER A 70 4.50 -16.94 -13.51
N VAL A 71 5.72 -17.13 -13.99
CA VAL A 71 6.00 -17.36 -15.41
C VAL A 71 6.32 -18.83 -15.63
N THR A 72 6.03 -19.35 -16.82
CA THR A 72 6.45 -20.70 -17.19
C THR A 72 7.73 -20.60 -17.99
N GLU A 73 8.83 -21.09 -17.42
CA GLU A 73 10.12 -21.16 -18.09
C GLU A 73 10.45 -22.63 -18.40
N LEU A 74 11.24 -22.87 -19.44
CA LEU A 74 11.76 -24.21 -19.73
C LEU A 74 13.04 -24.40 -18.90
N ASP A 75 13.14 -25.52 -18.20
CA ASP A 75 14.41 -25.91 -17.56
C ASP A 75 15.45 -26.37 -18.59
N GLU A 76 16.64 -26.78 -18.12
CA GLU A 76 17.75 -27.25 -18.98
C GLU A 76 17.36 -28.44 -19.88
N ASP A 77 16.34 -29.20 -19.48
CA ASP A 77 15.82 -30.36 -20.20
C ASP A 77 14.60 -30.02 -21.08
N GLY A 78 14.18 -28.76 -21.14
CA GLY A 78 13.03 -28.31 -21.93
C GLY A 78 11.68 -28.59 -21.29
N VAL A 79 11.62 -28.86 -19.98
CA VAL A 79 10.37 -29.09 -19.24
C VAL A 79 9.81 -27.75 -18.75
N PRO A 80 8.53 -27.43 -19.03
CA PRO A 80 7.90 -26.24 -18.49
C PRO A 80 7.79 -26.29 -16.97
N GLN A 81 8.38 -25.31 -16.28
CA GLN A 81 8.31 -25.14 -14.83
C GLN A 81 7.78 -23.75 -14.47
N ALA A 82 6.96 -23.70 -13.42
CA ALA A 82 6.48 -22.44 -12.86
C ALA A 82 7.60 -21.77 -12.04
N VAL A 83 8.05 -20.62 -12.50
CA VAL A 83 9.06 -19.79 -11.84
C VAL A 83 8.39 -18.53 -11.33
N VAL A 84 8.55 -18.25 -10.03
CA VAL A 84 8.07 -17.01 -9.42
C VAL A 84 9.11 -15.93 -9.63
N LYS A 85 8.81 -14.94 -10.47
CA LYS A 85 9.58 -13.70 -10.60
C LYS A 85 9.03 -12.67 -9.63
N THR A 86 9.92 -12.03 -8.89
CA THR A 86 9.57 -10.91 -8.00
C THR A 86 9.97 -9.60 -8.65
N VAL A 87 9.02 -8.69 -8.81
CA VAL A 87 9.25 -7.30 -9.21
C VAL A 87 9.03 -6.41 -7.99
N TYR A 88 10.03 -5.60 -7.68
CA TYR A 88 9.93 -4.60 -6.62
C TYR A 88 9.48 -3.26 -7.20
N GLY A 89 8.50 -2.65 -6.55
CA GLY A 89 8.05 -1.30 -6.87
C GLY A 89 8.70 -0.25 -5.99
N ASN A 90 8.49 1.01 -6.35
CA ASN A 90 8.84 2.16 -5.53
C ASN A 90 7.57 2.89 -5.10
N TYR A 91 7.60 3.50 -3.93
CA TYR A 91 6.49 4.30 -3.41
C TYR A 91 6.91 5.75 -3.19
N THR A 92 5.93 6.65 -3.20
CA THR A 92 6.11 8.05 -2.80
C THR A 92 4.90 8.47 -1.99
N SER A 93 5.13 9.06 -0.81
CA SER A 93 4.03 9.65 -0.03
C SER A 93 3.48 10.86 -0.77
N ILE A 94 2.17 10.88 -0.99
CA ILE A 94 1.47 11.98 -1.67
C ILE A 94 0.65 12.85 -0.71
N GLY A 95 0.83 12.66 0.61
CA GLY A 95 0.08 13.36 1.66
C GLY A 95 -1.09 12.53 2.20
N ASP A 96 -1.64 12.94 3.34
CA ASP A 96 -2.83 12.34 3.97
C ASP A 96 -2.76 10.81 4.17
N GLY A 97 -1.55 10.27 4.39
CA GLY A 97 -1.32 8.84 4.54
C GLY A 97 -1.57 8.03 3.26
N LEU A 98 -1.71 8.70 2.11
CA LEU A 98 -1.71 8.09 0.81
C LEU A 98 -0.28 7.93 0.28
N TYR A 99 -0.08 6.80 -0.39
CA TYR A 99 1.16 6.44 -1.03
C TYR A 99 0.88 6.09 -2.49
N ALA A 100 1.57 6.77 -3.41
CA ALA A 100 1.58 6.39 -4.81
C ALA A 100 2.64 5.30 -5.02
N CYS A 101 2.19 4.11 -5.36
CA CYS A 101 2.99 2.92 -5.61
C CYS A 101 3.15 2.73 -7.11
N ARG A 102 4.39 2.58 -7.58
CA ARG A 102 4.72 2.39 -8.99
C ARG A 102 5.59 1.16 -9.18
N TYR A 103 5.38 0.48 -10.29
CA TYR A 103 6.21 -0.65 -10.68
C TYR A 103 6.22 -0.79 -12.21
N THR A 104 7.20 -1.52 -12.74
CA THR A 104 7.22 -1.91 -14.15
C THR A 104 7.21 -3.43 -14.22
N ALA A 105 6.13 -4.01 -14.71
CA ALA A 105 6.06 -5.46 -14.89
C ALA A 105 7.11 -5.91 -15.91
N THR A 106 7.84 -6.97 -15.59
CA THR A 106 8.79 -7.61 -16.51
C THR A 106 8.42 -9.09 -16.68
N VAL A 107 8.66 -9.63 -17.87
CA VAL A 107 8.45 -11.05 -18.20
C VAL A 107 9.77 -11.81 -18.13
#